data_AF-A0A2E7CX13-F1
#
_entry.id   AF-A0A2E7CX13-F1
#
_cell.length_a   1.000
_cell.length_b   1.000
_cell.length_c   1.000
_cell.angle_alpha   90.00
_cell.angle_beta   90.00
_cell.angle_gamma   90.00
#
_symmetry.space_group_name_H-M   'P 1'
#
loop_
_entity.id
_entity.type
_entity.pdbx_description
1 polymer ?
#
loop_
_entity_poly.entity_id
_entity_poly.type
_entity_poly.pdbx_seq_one_letter_code
_entity_poly.pdbx_strand_id
1 'polypeptide(L)'
;MGSYTELLEQRQLLTLLTTFDNGVLTVSSDDGDNIVLATNENGAVTLNGAVVSHDSQPVNPTDVTSLNVFGDDAVNLIDTTGIRAASFPIAIDGGSGEDSIRVGSMSAADDGTGDTLDVSSTLGGIQVVVNSTDTITILDATAQLTIVGSTDQDSFSFNINFFGIPIPTGGLSFDGQDSGTSADSLDLRAPGFFTAATVTHQTTFSQTGSISIDDAIVSYTQVAQIDDRLTAVDREFNAFGGSDILVLSDDGEENDG
;
A
#
# COMPACT_ATOMS: atom_id res chain seq x y z
N MET A 1 17.02 -57.31 21.81
CA MET A 1 17.69 -56.01 21.58
C MET A 1 16.59 -54.97 21.54
N GLY A 2 16.54 -54.06 22.52
CA GLY A 2 15.53 -53.01 22.55
C GLY A 2 15.90 -51.93 21.54
N SER A 3 15.02 -51.67 20.58
CA SER A 3 15.12 -50.50 19.71
C SER A 3 14.69 -49.29 20.53
N TYR A 4 15.59 -48.35 20.74
CA TYR A 4 15.25 -47.03 21.24
C TYR A 4 14.89 -46.18 20.03
N THR A 5 13.64 -45.73 19.97
CA THR A 5 13.20 -44.72 19.01
C THR A 5 13.62 -43.38 19.58
N GLU A 6 14.65 -42.76 19.00
CA GLU A 6 14.97 -41.36 19.32
C GLU A 6 13.85 -40.49 18.73
N LEU A 7 13.16 -39.77 19.62
CA LEU A 7 12.27 -38.70 19.22
C LEU A 7 13.16 -37.51 18.85
N LEU A 8 13.29 -37.24 17.55
CA LEU A 8 13.81 -35.96 17.08
C LEU A 8 12.90 -34.86 17.60
N GLU A 9 13.45 -33.98 18.42
CA GLU A 9 12.78 -32.76 18.83
C GLU A 9 12.66 -31.86 17.60
N GLN A 10 11.41 -31.61 17.17
CA GLN A 10 11.15 -30.68 16.10
C GLN A 10 11.40 -29.27 16.63
N ARG A 11 12.54 -28.68 16.25
CA ARG A 11 12.80 -27.27 16.51
C ARG A 11 11.96 -26.47 15.52
N GLN A 12 11.03 -25.67 16.03
CA GLN A 12 10.41 -24.62 15.26
C GLN A 12 11.51 -23.61 14.90
N LEU A 13 11.82 -23.50 13.61
CA LEU A 13 12.67 -22.41 13.12
C LEU A 13 11.91 -21.11 13.36
N LEU A 14 12.60 -20.11 13.91
CA LEU A 14 12.07 -18.76 13.97
C LEU A 14 12.15 -18.23 12.56
N THR A 15 11.01 -18.02 11.93
CA THR A 15 10.94 -17.55 10.55
C THR A 15 11.11 -16.03 10.44
N LEU A 16 10.91 -15.33 11.57
CA LEU A 16 11.06 -13.88 11.69
C LEU A 16 12.21 -13.50 12.60
N LEU A 17 13.08 -12.63 12.09
CA LEU A 17 14.13 -11.96 12.83
C LEU A 17 13.80 -10.48 13.00
N THR A 18 13.90 -9.99 14.23
CA THR A 18 13.73 -8.56 14.55
C THR A 18 14.97 -8.01 15.21
N THR A 19 15.46 -6.87 14.74
CA THR A 19 16.55 -6.12 15.37
C THR A 19 16.18 -4.66 15.51
N PHE A 20 16.55 -4.05 16.65
CA PHE A 20 16.42 -2.61 16.86
C PHE A 20 17.79 -2.07 17.27
N ASP A 21 18.35 -1.16 16.47
CA ASP A 21 19.64 -0.53 16.76
C ASP A 21 19.68 0.89 16.21
N ASN A 22 20.18 1.83 17.00
CA ASN A 22 20.32 3.24 16.63
C ASN A 22 19.04 3.87 16.02
N GLY A 23 17.87 3.47 16.52
CA GLY A 23 16.57 3.93 16.04
C GLY A 23 16.05 3.22 14.78
N VAL A 24 16.79 2.27 14.21
CA VAL A 24 16.34 1.50 13.05
C VAL A 24 15.73 0.19 13.54
N LEU A 25 14.43 0.00 13.29
CA LEU A 25 13.76 -1.29 13.46
C LEU A 25 13.84 -2.06 12.15
N THR A 26 14.45 -3.24 12.17
CA THR A 26 14.50 -4.15 11.02
C THR A 26 13.73 -5.42 11.33
N VAL A 27 12.86 -5.82 10.42
CA VAL A 27 12.16 -7.10 10.42
C VAL A 27 12.55 -7.84 9.14
N SER A 28 12.98 -9.09 9.26
CA SER A 28 13.26 -9.94 8.09
C SER A 28 12.59 -11.29 8.24
N SER A 29 12.02 -11.79 7.15
CA SER A 29 11.51 -13.16 7.03
C SER A 29 12.52 -14.09 6.33
N ASP A 30 12.44 -15.39 6.59
CA ASP A 30 13.17 -16.45 5.87
C ASP A 30 12.27 -17.60 5.37
N ASP A 31 10.95 -17.41 5.41
CA ASP A 31 9.93 -18.30 4.84
C ASP A 31 8.68 -17.49 4.43
N GLY A 32 7.60 -18.16 3.98
CA GLY A 32 6.32 -17.52 3.70
C GLY A 32 5.60 -17.02 4.97
N ASP A 33 5.99 -15.87 5.50
CA ASP A 33 5.44 -15.29 6.73
C ASP A 33 4.35 -14.23 6.52
N ASN A 34 3.50 -14.11 7.55
CA ASN A 34 2.72 -12.91 7.78
C ASN A 34 3.50 -11.98 8.71
N ILE A 35 3.83 -10.77 8.24
CA ILE A 35 4.49 -9.72 9.00
C ILE A 35 3.47 -8.62 9.28
N VAL A 36 2.84 -8.67 10.46
CA VAL A 36 1.87 -7.66 10.90
C VAL A 36 2.52 -6.74 11.93
N LEU A 37 2.79 -5.50 11.53
CA LEU A 37 3.37 -4.48 12.39
C LEU A 37 2.30 -3.51 12.87
N ALA A 38 2.25 -3.31 14.18
CA ALA A 38 1.25 -2.45 14.81
C ALA A 38 1.78 -1.78 16.07
N THR A 39 1.06 -0.77 16.56
CA THR A 39 1.25 -0.19 17.89
C THR A 39 0.14 -0.65 18.83
N ASN A 40 0.49 -1.24 19.99
CA ASN A 40 -0.50 -1.68 20.97
C ASN A 40 -1.09 -0.52 21.80
N GLU A 41 -2.05 -0.83 22.66
CA GLU A 41 -2.74 0.15 23.53
C GLU A 41 -1.79 0.87 24.51
N ASN A 42 -0.63 0.29 24.82
CA ASN A 42 0.39 0.90 25.66
C ASN A 42 1.40 1.74 24.86
N GLY A 43 1.20 1.89 23.54
CA GLY A 43 2.08 2.64 22.65
C GLY A 43 3.38 1.92 22.31
N ALA A 44 3.48 0.59 22.51
CA ALA A 44 4.66 -0.18 22.11
C ALA A 44 4.49 -0.80 20.71
N VAL A 45 5.60 -0.93 19.97
CA VAL A 45 5.62 -1.65 18.68
C VAL A 45 5.39 -3.14 18.91
N THR A 46 4.55 -3.73 18.09
CA THR A 46 4.25 -5.16 18.07
C THR A 46 4.48 -5.75 16.69
N LEU A 47 4.99 -6.99 16.66
CA LEU A 47 5.11 -7.83 15.48
C LEU A 47 4.24 -9.07 15.71
N ASN A 48 3.25 -9.30 14.86
CA ASN A 48 2.29 -10.40 14.98
C ASN A 48 1.63 -10.45 16.38
N GLY A 49 1.35 -9.27 16.95
CA GLY A 49 0.78 -9.11 18.29
C GLY A 49 1.76 -9.27 19.47
N ALA A 50 2.99 -9.72 19.23
CA ALA A 50 4.03 -9.80 20.25
C ALA A 50 4.79 -8.47 20.37
N VAL A 51 5.08 -8.03 21.60
CA VAL A 51 5.84 -6.79 21.84
C VAL A 51 7.28 -6.94 21.37
N VAL A 52 7.72 -6.05 20.48
CA VAL A 52 9.13 -5.95 20.08
C VAL A 52 9.90 -5.31 21.23
N SER A 53 10.94 -5.98 21.70
CA SER A 53 11.74 -5.54 22.85
C SER A 53 13.22 -5.41 22.49
N HIS A 54 13.88 -4.40 23.05
CA HIS A 54 15.32 -4.19 22.98
C HIS A 54 15.85 -3.97 24.40
N ASP A 55 16.90 -4.69 24.80
CA ASP A 55 17.44 -4.65 26.18
C ASP A 55 16.36 -4.84 27.28
N SER A 56 15.40 -5.73 27.04
CA SER A 56 14.26 -6.02 27.92
C SER A 56 13.27 -4.85 28.12
N GLN A 57 13.37 -3.79 27.31
CA GLN A 57 12.39 -2.71 27.25
C GLN A 57 11.57 -2.80 25.95
N PRO A 58 10.26 -2.53 25.97
CA PRO A 58 9.48 -2.38 24.75
C PRO A 58 10.06 -1.27 23.86
N VAL A 59 10.06 -1.49 22.54
CA VAL A 59 10.41 -0.45 21.57
C VAL A 59 9.22 0.50 21.42
N ASN A 60 9.41 1.79 21.70
CA ASN A 60 8.39 2.80 21.45
C ASN A 60 8.50 3.32 20.01
N PRO A 61 7.38 3.63 19.32
CA PRO A 61 7.38 4.22 17.98
C PRO A 61 8.19 5.51 17.89
N THR A 62 8.22 6.32 18.95
CA THR A 62 9.01 7.56 18.98
C THR A 62 10.52 7.34 19.00
N ASP A 63 10.95 6.12 19.36
CA ASP A 63 12.37 5.74 19.35
C ASP A 63 12.79 5.22 17.95
N VAL A 64 11.82 4.90 17.09
CA VAL A 64 12.06 4.44 15.73
C VAL A 64 12.20 5.64 14.80
N THR A 65 13.33 5.73 14.10
CA THR A 65 13.63 6.75 13.09
C THR A 65 13.53 6.19 11.67
N SER A 66 13.55 4.87 11.52
CA SER A 66 13.33 4.17 10.26
C SER A 66 12.87 2.74 10.55
N LEU A 67 11.90 2.26 9.78
CA LEU A 67 11.44 0.87 9.79
C LEU A 67 11.80 0.23 8.45
N ASN A 68 12.56 -0.86 8.49
CA ASN A 68 12.88 -1.68 7.32
C ASN A 68 12.21 -3.04 7.47
N VAL A 69 11.45 -3.45 6.46
CA VAL A 69 10.83 -4.77 6.40
C VAL A 69 11.32 -5.48 5.15
N PHE A 70 11.89 -6.67 5.33
CA PHE A 70 12.41 -7.50 4.25
C PHE A 70 11.68 -8.85 4.26
N GLY A 71 10.95 -9.14 3.19
CA GLY A 71 10.51 -10.49 2.88
C GLY A 71 11.63 -11.31 2.23
N ASP A 72 11.27 -12.50 1.76
CA ASP A 72 12.19 -13.48 1.19
C ASP A 72 11.82 -13.85 -0.27
N ASP A 73 12.04 -15.10 -0.69
CA ASP A 73 11.59 -15.59 -2.00
C ASP A 73 10.28 -16.37 -1.94
N ALA A 74 9.70 -16.55 -0.74
CA ALA A 74 8.38 -17.10 -0.54
C ALA A 74 7.31 -16.01 -0.60
N VAL A 75 6.04 -16.39 -0.45
CA VAL A 75 4.93 -15.45 -0.44
C VAL A 75 4.78 -14.87 0.96
N ASN A 76 5.02 -13.57 1.11
CA ASN A 76 4.83 -12.83 2.34
C ASN A 76 3.58 -11.95 2.30
N LEU A 77 2.94 -11.80 3.46
CA LEU A 77 1.96 -10.75 3.71
C LEU A 77 2.58 -9.74 4.66
N ILE A 78 2.85 -8.52 4.19
CA ILE A 78 3.41 -7.44 4.99
C ILE A 78 2.30 -6.42 5.25
N ASP A 79 1.85 -6.29 6.50
CA ASP A 79 0.78 -5.37 6.90
C ASP A 79 1.30 -4.35 7.91
N THR A 80 1.31 -3.07 7.52
CA THR A 80 1.70 -1.93 8.36
C THR A 80 0.52 -1.05 8.75
N THR A 81 -0.71 -1.45 8.45
CA THR A 81 -1.94 -0.68 8.74
C THR A 81 -2.16 -0.43 10.23
N GLY A 82 -1.54 -1.23 11.11
CA GLY A 82 -1.66 -1.07 12.56
C GLY A 82 -0.74 -0.01 13.18
N ILE A 83 0.11 0.67 12.40
CA ILE A 83 1.08 1.64 12.92
C ILE A 83 0.40 3.02 13.07
N ARG A 84 -0.01 3.35 14.30
CA ARG A 84 -0.85 4.54 14.59
C ARG A 84 -0.13 5.74 15.21
N ALA A 85 1.18 5.68 15.45
CA ALA A 85 1.90 6.74 16.19
C ALA A 85 3.32 7.00 15.67
N ALA A 86 3.57 6.68 14.41
CA ALA A 86 4.88 6.77 13.80
C ALA A 86 4.92 7.92 12.78
N SER A 87 5.85 8.85 12.96
CA SER A 87 6.26 9.81 11.92
C SER A 87 7.67 9.49 11.46
N PHE A 88 7.90 8.25 11.02
CA PHE A 88 9.20 7.81 10.51
C PHE A 88 9.05 7.15 9.14
N PRO A 89 10.06 7.30 8.26
CA PRO A 89 10.06 6.59 6.98
C PRO A 89 10.00 5.07 7.18
N ILE A 90 9.13 4.43 6.40
CA ILE A 90 9.04 2.97 6.30
C ILE A 90 9.59 2.56 4.93
N ALA A 91 10.51 1.61 4.89
CA ALA A 91 10.98 0.95 3.68
C ALA A 91 10.58 -0.53 3.72
N ILE A 92 9.89 -0.98 2.68
CA ILE A 92 9.40 -2.35 2.55
C ILE A 92 9.97 -2.95 1.27
N ASP A 93 10.66 -4.07 1.41
CA ASP A 93 11.09 -4.94 0.32
C ASP A 93 10.39 -6.28 0.51
N GLY A 94 9.45 -6.62 -0.38
CA GLY A 94 8.80 -7.94 -0.37
C GLY A 94 9.80 -9.06 -0.64
N GLY A 95 10.89 -8.76 -1.35
CA GLY A 95 11.83 -9.76 -1.83
C GLY A 95 11.50 -10.13 -3.27
N SER A 96 11.51 -11.43 -3.58
CA SER A 96 11.27 -11.92 -4.95
C SER A 96 10.04 -12.82 -5.07
N GLY A 97 9.25 -12.92 -4.00
CA GLY A 97 8.01 -13.66 -3.95
C GLY A 97 6.84 -12.91 -4.60
N GLU A 98 5.68 -13.58 -4.67
CA GLU A 98 4.41 -12.92 -4.99
C GLU A 98 3.83 -12.28 -3.72
N ASP A 99 4.50 -11.23 -3.23
CA ASP A 99 4.19 -10.65 -1.93
C ASP A 99 2.95 -9.76 -1.97
N SER A 100 2.27 -9.66 -0.83
CA SER A 100 1.17 -8.71 -0.63
C SER A 100 1.58 -7.70 0.42
N ILE A 101 1.72 -6.44 0.03
CA ILE A 101 2.04 -5.34 0.93
C ILE A 101 0.78 -4.52 1.17
N ARG A 102 0.37 -4.42 2.43
CA ARG A 102 -0.79 -3.66 2.86
C ARG A 102 -0.32 -2.47 3.70
N VAL A 103 -0.49 -1.29 3.15
CA VAL A 103 -0.19 -0.03 3.83
C VAL A 103 -1.49 0.63 4.22
N GLY A 104 -1.54 1.11 5.45
CA GLY A 104 -2.67 1.86 5.96
C GLY A 104 -2.39 3.34 5.98
N SER A 105 -3.48 4.06 6.14
CA SER A 105 -3.53 5.40 6.65
C SER A 105 -2.77 5.41 7.99
N MET A 106 -1.61 6.09 8.05
CA MET A 106 -0.75 6.13 9.25
C MET A 106 -1.42 6.96 10.35
N SER A 107 -0.71 7.30 11.43
CA SER A 107 -1.28 8.06 12.57
C SER A 107 -2.13 9.28 12.20
N ALA A 108 -1.79 9.93 11.08
CA ALA A 108 -2.45 11.13 10.59
C ALA A 108 -3.85 10.87 10.04
N ALA A 109 -4.23 9.61 9.84
CA ALA A 109 -5.28 9.22 8.92
C ALA A 109 -6.36 8.35 9.54
N ASP A 110 -6.57 8.54 10.83
CA ASP A 110 -7.74 8.08 11.58
C ASP A 110 -8.08 9.19 12.62
N ASP A 111 -7.75 10.44 12.29
CA ASP A 111 -7.92 11.59 13.18
C ASP A 111 -9.32 12.24 13.05
N GLY A 112 -10.15 11.68 12.16
CA GLY A 112 -11.49 12.14 11.84
C GLY A 112 -11.51 13.28 10.83
N THR A 113 -10.40 13.52 10.12
CA THR A 113 -10.28 14.47 9.04
C THR A 113 -9.77 13.78 7.78
N GLY A 114 -10.35 14.18 6.63
CA GLY A 114 -10.06 13.58 5.34
C GLY A 114 -8.58 13.53 4.99
N ASP A 115 -8.12 12.36 4.54
CA ASP A 115 -6.72 12.12 4.24
C ASP A 115 -6.35 12.34 2.79
N THR A 116 -5.07 12.63 2.56
CA THR A 116 -4.46 12.64 1.23
C THR A 116 -3.44 11.51 1.15
N LEU A 117 -3.61 10.63 0.17
CA LEU A 117 -2.69 9.53 -0.10
C LEU A 117 -2.13 9.70 -1.51
N ASP A 118 -0.89 10.16 -1.63
CA ASP A 118 -0.21 10.38 -2.90
C ASP A 118 0.74 9.22 -3.22
N VAL A 119 0.55 8.57 -4.38
CA VAL A 119 1.41 7.48 -4.85
C VAL A 119 2.22 7.93 -6.06
N SER A 120 3.54 7.74 -6.01
CA SER A 120 4.45 8.17 -7.08
C SER A 120 5.67 7.26 -7.22
N SER A 121 6.26 7.21 -8.43
CA SER A 121 7.47 6.43 -8.69
C SER A 121 8.70 7.26 -8.36
N THR A 122 9.75 6.63 -7.86
CA THR A 122 11.04 7.27 -7.56
C THR A 122 12.18 6.42 -8.10
N LEU A 123 13.42 6.90 -8.00
CA LEU A 123 14.60 6.06 -8.25
C LEU A 123 14.73 4.89 -7.28
N GLY A 124 14.10 4.97 -6.11
CA GLY A 124 14.18 3.96 -5.06
C GLY A 124 13.01 2.98 -5.03
N GLY A 125 12.04 3.08 -5.94
CA GLY A 125 10.81 2.28 -5.90
C GLY A 125 9.56 3.16 -5.89
N ILE A 126 8.44 2.62 -5.41
CA ILE A 126 7.16 3.35 -5.30
C ILE A 126 7.09 4.02 -3.93
N GLN A 127 6.69 5.28 -3.91
CA GLN A 127 6.51 6.06 -2.70
C GLN A 127 5.01 6.33 -2.49
N VAL A 128 4.53 6.04 -1.28
CA VAL A 128 3.22 6.44 -0.78
C VAL A 128 3.43 7.52 0.27
N VAL A 129 2.84 8.70 0.06
CA VAL A 129 2.90 9.83 0.98
C VAL A 129 1.51 10.09 1.55
N VAL A 130 1.38 10.08 2.87
CA VAL A 130 0.12 10.36 3.57
C VAL A 130 0.19 11.75 4.21
N ASN A 131 -0.79 12.61 3.92
CA ASN A 131 -0.91 13.96 4.47
C ASN A 131 0.34 14.84 4.32
N SER A 132 1.12 14.61 3.25
CA SER A 132 2.40 15.28 2.98
C SER A 132 3.49 15.09 4.07
N THR A 133 3.28 14.22 5.07
CA THR A 133 4.20 14.05 6.20
C THR A 133 4.78 12.65 6.24
N ASP A 134 3.92 11.64 6.16
CA ASP A 134 4.32 10.27 6.39
C ASP A 134 4.67 9.61 5.07
N THR A 135 5.78 8.88 5.02
CA THR A 135 6.33 8.35 3.77
C THR A 135 6.62 6.86 3.90
N ILE A 136 6.02 6.08 3.01
CA ILE A 136 6.30 4.65 2.84
C ILE A 136 6.95 4.46 1.48
N THR A 137 8.07 3.76 1.44
CA THR A 137 8.77 3.38 0.21
C THR A 137 8.67 1.88 0.02
N ILE A 138 8.08 1.47 -1.10
CA ILE A 138 7.98 0.09 -1.56
C ILE A 138 9.11 -0.14 -2.56
N LEU A 139 10.10 -0.94 -2.16
CA LEU A 139 11.29 -1.28 -2.94
C LEU A 139 11.02 -2.42 -3.91
N ASP A 140 10.09 -3.32 -3.55
CA ASP A 140 9.68 -4.43 -4.38
C ASP A 140 8.56 -4.01 -5.35
N ALA A 141 8.94 -3.86 -6.62
CA ALA A 141 8.00 -3.53 -7.69
C ALA A 141 7.15 -4.73 -8.14
N THR A 142 7.40 -5.94 -7.63
CA THR A 142 6.68 -7.16 -8.01
C THR A 142 5.50 -7.50 -7.11
N ALA A 143 5.56 -7.14 -5.82
CA ALA A 143 4.46 -7.27 -4.88
C ALA A 143 3.14 -6.63 -5.37
N GLN A 144 2.02 -7.18 -4.90
CA GLN A 144 0.75 -6.46 -4.91
C GLN A 144 0.73 -5.41 -3.80
N LEU A 145 0.44 -4.15 -4.15
CA LEU A 145 0.30 -3.07 -3.18
C LEU A 145 -1.18 -2.82 -2.89
N THR A 146 -1.59 -3.02 -1.64
CA THR A 146 -2.90 -2.61 -1.13
C THR A 146 -2.76 -1.39 -0.24
N ILE A 147 -3.50 -0.34 -0.58
CA ILE A 147 -3.59 0.91 0.17
C ILE A 147 -4.97 0.95 0.80
N VAL A 148 -5.00 1.07 2.12
CA VAL A 148 -6.24 1.10 2.90
C VAL A 148 -6.43 2.52 3.41
N GLY A 149 -7.53 3.13 2.99
CA GLY A 149 -8.01 4.40 3.51
C GLY A 149 -8.46 4.35 4.96
N SER A 150 -8.96 5.48 5.44
CA SER A 150 -9.53 5.69 6.76
C SER A 150 -11.06 5.53 6.74
N THR A 151 -11.71 5.78 7.87
CA THR A 151 -13.18 5.82 7.92
C THR A 151 -13.78 7.20 7.63
N ASP A 152 -12.96 8.19 7.30
CA ASP A 152 -13.43 9.53 6.96
C ASP A 152 -13.43 9.78 5.44
N GLN A 153 -12.98 10.94 4.95
CA GLN A 153 -13.08 11.27 3.51
C GLN A 153 -11.70 11.34 2.87
N ASP A 154 -11.32 10.30 2.17
CA ASP A 154 -9.98 10.21 1.60
C ASP A 154 -9.90 10.72 0.17
N SER A 155 -8.75 11.28 -0.14
CA SER A 155 -8.31 11.63 -1.49
C SER A 155 -7.07 10.81 -1.81
N PHE A 156 -7.27 9.73 -2.57
CA PHE A 156 -6.18 8.95 -3.13
C PHE A 156 -5.78 9.52 -4.49
N SER A 157 -4.51 9.86 -4.63
CA SER A 157 -3.95 10.52 -5.81
C SER A 157 -2.82 9.67 -6.39
N PHE A 158 -2.97 9.38 -7.67
CA PHE A 158 -2.04 8.60 -8.47
C PHE A 158 -1.24 9.54 -9.36
N ASN A 159 0.03 9.74 -9.03
CA ASN A 159 0.90 10.70 -9.70
C ASN A 159 1.94 9.98 -10.57
N ILE A 160 1.59 9.79 -11.85
CA ILE A 160 2.52 9.32 -12.88
C ILE A 160 3.57 10.41 -13.06
N ASN A 161 4.85 10.06 -13.06
CA ASN A 161 5.92 11.04 -13.19
C ASN A 161 7.02 10.57 -14.16
N PHE A 162 8.16 11.23 -14.16
CA PHE A 162 9.24 10.92 -15.11
C PHE A 162 9.84 9.52 -14.88
N PHE A 163 9.64 8.95 -13.68
CA PHE A 163 10.07 7.60 -13.34
C PHE A 163 9.04 6.52 -13.76
N GLY A 164 7.90 6.91 -14.34
CA GLY A 164 6.91 6.01 -14.91
C GLY A 164 5.61 5.91 -14.11
N ILE A 165 4.86 4.84 -14.39
CA ILE A 165 3.58 4.51 -13.76
C ILE A 165 3.85 3.88 -12.38
N PRO A 166 3.37 4.46 -11.27
CA PRO A 166 3.62 3.92 -9.92
C PRO A 166 2.66 2.78 -9.53
N ILE A 167 2.51 1.80 -10.42
CA ILE A 167 1.77 0.55 -10.15
C ILE A 167 2.80 -0.58 -10.14
N PRO A 168 2.90 -1.35 -9.04
CA PRO A 168 3.69 -2.58 -9.04
C PRO A 168 3.18 -3.54 -10.12
N THR A 169 4.03 -4.44 -10.61
CA THR A 169 3.59 -5.45 -11.58
C THR A 169 2.54 -6.41 -11.01
N GLY A 170 2.52 -6.61 -9.67
CA GLY A 170 1.46 -7.34 -8.96
C GLY A 170 0.12 -6.58 -8.86
N GLY A 171 0.08 -5.33 -9.32
CA GLY A 171 -1.09 -4.45 -9.27
C GLY A 171 -1.13 -3.56 -8.03
N LEU A 172 -2.03 -2.57 -8.08
CA LEU A 172 -2.36 -1.69 -6.96
C LEU A 172 -3.84 -1.85 -6.63
N SER A 173 -4.18 -1.90 -5.35
CA SER A 173 -5.56 -1.88 -4.86
C SER A 173 -5.73 -0.73 -3.88
N PHE A 174 -6.76 0.10 -4.05
CA PHE A 174 -7.16 1.12 -3.08
C PHE A 174 -8.52 0.78 -2.47
N ASP A 175 -8.58 0.64 -1.16
CA ASP A 175 -9.84 0.44 -0.44
C ASP A 175 -10.15 1.68 0.39
N GLY A 176 -11.15 2.45 -0.04
CA GLY A 176 -11.53 3.71 0.62
C GLY A 176 -12.03 3.53 2.06
N GLN A 177 -12.46 2.32 2.44
CA GLN A 177 -12.99 1.99 3.78
C GLN A 177 -14.26 2.76 4.21
N ASP A 178 -14.69 3.83 3.53
CA ASP A 178 -15.94 4.50 3.86
C ASP A 178 -17.18 3.78 3.28
N SER A 179 -18.17 3.59 4.14
CA SER A 179 -19.51 3.08 3.78
C SER A 179 -20.61 4.14 3.95
N GLY A 180 -20.21 5.38 4.26
CA GLY A 180 -21.02 6.49 4.69
C GLY A 180 -21.36 7.52 3.61
N THR A 181 -21.50 8.78 4.04
CA THR A 181 -21.86 9.93 3.19
C THR A 181 -20.68 10.81 2.82
N SER A 182 -19.54 10.63 3.49
CA SER A 182 -18.25 11.04 2.97
C SER A 182 -17.94 10.14 1.78
N ALA A 183 -17.22 10.69 0.82
CA ALA A 183 -17.06 10.08 -0.48
C ALA A 183 -15.58 10.10 -0.79
N ASP A 184 -14.93 8.94 -0.68
CA ASP A 184 -13.55 8.80 -1.06
C ASP A 184 -13.39 9.07 -2.56
N SER A 185 -12.25 9.65 -2.92
CA SER A 185 -11.94 10.04 -4.28
C SER A 185 -10.62 9.45 -4.74
N LEU A 186 -10.59 9.08 -6.02
CA LEU A 186 -9.42 8.62 -6.75
C LEU A 186 -9.10 9.65 -7.83
N ASP A 187 -7.89 10.17 -7.82
CA ASP A 187 -7.42 11.18 -8.76
C ASP A 187 -6.25 10.64 -9.58
N LEU A 188 -6.40 10.55 -10.90
CA LEU A 188 -5.34 10.11 -11.80
C LEU A 188 -4.70 11.32 -12.46
N ARG A 189 -3.41 11.55 -12.20
CA ARG A 189 -2.68 12.70 -12.72
C ARG A 189 -1.38 12.28 -13.36
N ALA A 190 -1.06 12.95 -14.46
CA ALA A 190 0.25 12.89 -15.07
C ALA A 190 0.68 14.29 -15.52
N PRO A 191 1.97 14.63 -15.45
CA PRO A 191 2.52 15.79 -16.11
C PRO A 191 2.42 15.62 -17.63
N GLY A 192 2.32 16.73 -18.37
CA GLY A 192 2.06 16.75 -19.81
C GLY A 192 3.14 16.15 -20.73
N PHE A 193 4.08 15.37 -20.21
CA PHE A 193 5.00 14.55 -21.01
C PHE A 193 4.59 13.08 -21.09
N PHE A 194 3.61 12.65 -20.30
CA PHE A 194 3.12 11.27 -20.31
C PHE A 194 1.83 11.18 -21.12
N THR A 195 1.75 10.18 -21.99
CA THR A 195 0.53 9.84 -22.74
C THR A 195 0.38 8.33 -22.68
N ALA A 196 -0.68 7.86 -22.03
CA ALA A 196 -1.01 6.43 -22.02
C ALA A 196 -1.43 6.00 -23.43
N ALA A 197 -1.04 4.81 -23.85
CA ALA A 197 -1.59 4.24 -25.08
C ALA A 197 -3.07 3.89 -24.87
N THR A 198 -3.39 3.30 -23.72
CA THR A 198 -4.75 2.89 -23.37
C THR A 198 -5.07 3.22 -21.92
N VAL A 199 -6.27 3.76 -21.69
CA VAL A 199 -6.88 3.84 -20.35
C VAL A 199 -8.25 3.18 -20.40
N THR A 200 -8.41 2.09 -19.66
CA THR A 200 -9.68 1.35 -19.59
C THR A 200 -10.25 1.44 -18.19
N HIS A 201 -11.42 2.06 -18.06
CA HIS A 201 -12.21 2.07 -16.84
C HIS A 201 -13.19 0.91 -16.85
N GLN A 202 -13.24 0.14 -15.77
CA GLN A 202 -14.16 -0.97 -15.60
C GLN A 202 -14.87 -0.86 -14.25
N THR A 203 -16.16 -0.52 -14.25
CA THR A 203 -16.98 -0.52 -13.04
C THR A 203 -17.74 -1.85 -12.91
N THR A 204 -17.76 -2.42 -11.70
CA THR A 204 -18.44 -3.69 -11.43
C THR A 204 -19.66 -3.51 -10.53
N PHE A 205 -19.57 -2.58 -9.58
CA PHE A 205 -20.66 -2.11 -8.72
C PHE A 205 -20.50 -0.61 -8.47
N SER A 206 -21.51 0.02 -7.85
CA SER A 206 -21.35 1.38 -7.33
C SER A 206 -20.11 1.43 -6.43
N GLN A 207 -19.19 2.34 -6.72
CA GLN A 207 -17.96 2.55 -5.95
C GLN A 207 -16.95 1.40 -5.99
N THR A 208 -17.05 0.47 -6.94
CA THR A 208 -16.10 -0.65 -7.06
C THR A 208 -15.77 -0.95 -8.51
N GLY A 209 -14.49 -1.08 -8.81
CA GLY A 209 -14.03 -1.31 -10.17
C GLY A 209 -12.52 -1.38 -10.29
N SER A 210 -12.04 -1.15 -11.50
CA SER A 210 -10.64 -1.08 -11.81
C SER A 210 -10.36 -0.10 -12.95
N ILE A 211 -9.15 0.43 -12.98
CA ILE A 211 -8.62 1.24 -14.07
C ILE A 211 -7.35 0.55 -14.57
N SER A 212 -7.28 0.28 -15.87
CA SER A 212 -6.08 -0.23 -16.52
C SER A 212 -5.41 0.89 -17.32
N ILE A 213 -4.13 1.13 -17.09
CA ILE A 213 -3.28 2.12 -17.78
C ILE A 213 -2.12 1.36 -18.39
N ASP A 214 -2.13 1.16 -19.71
CA ASP A 214 -1.11 0.38 -20.43
C ASP A 214 -0.79 -0.97 -19.76
N ASP A 215 -1.84 -1.77 -19.52
CA ASP A 215 -1.84 -3.06 -18.81
C ASP A 215 -1.56 -3.00 -17.29
N ALA A 216 -1.14 -1.86 -16.73
CA ALA A 216 -1.01 -1.70 -15.28
C ALA A 216 -2.39 -1.50 -14.64
N ILE A 217 -2.72 -2.26 -13.60
CA ILE A 217 -4.08 -2.28 -13.03
C ILE A 217 -4.11 -1.62 -11.64
N VAL A 218 -5.03 -0.67 -11.49
CA VAL A 218 -5.51 -0.14 -10.21
C VAL A 218 -6.90 -0.70 -9.95
N SER A 219 -7.07 -1.54 -8.94
CA SER A 219 -8.38 -1.93 -8.44
C SER A 219 -8.82 -0.98 -7.34
N TYR A 220 -10.12 -0.77 -7.19
CA TYR A 220 -10.64 0.08 -6.13
C TYR A 220 -11.97 -0.41 -5.56
N THR A 221 -12.17 -0.18 -4.26
CA THR A 221 -13.43 -0.39 -3.53
C THR A 221 -13.77 0.85 -2.71
N GLN A 222 -15.07 1.10 -2.54
CA GLN A 222 -15.60 2.22 -1.75
C GLN A 222 -15.19 3.61 -2.26
N VAL A 223 -14.81 3.74 -3.53
CA VAL A 223 -14.45 5.03 -4.15
C VAL A 223 -15.66 5.66 -4.82
N ALA A 224 -16.12 6.80 -4.31
CA ALA A 224 -17.31 7.47 -4.80
C ALA A 224 -17.07 8.39 -6.02
N GLN A 225 -15.86 8.93 -6.17
CA GLN A 225 -15.50 9.79 -7.30
C GLN A 225 -14.16 9.38 -7.91
N ILE A 226 -14.09 9.39 -9.24
CA ILE A 226 -12.84 9.22 -9.98
C ILE A 226 -12.64 10.45 -10.86
N ASP A 227 -11.57 11.21 -10.61
CA ASP A 227 -11.11 12.30 -11.47
C ASP A 227 -9.94 11.79 -12.31
N ASP A 228 -10.18 11.47 -13.58
CA ASP A 228 -9.13 11.08 -14.53
C ASP A 228 -8.64 12.30 -15.33
N ARG A 229 -7.37 12.68 -15.15
CA ARG A 229 -6.71 13.78 -15.87
C ARG A 229 -5.53 13.29 -16.71
N LEU A 230 -5.47 12.00 -17.03
CA LEU A 230 -4.42 11.45 -17.87
C LEU A 230 -4.66 11.83 -19.33
N THR A 231 -3.60 12.14 -20.07
CA THR A 231 -3.64 12.13 -21.54
C THR A 231 -3.55 10.68 -22.01
N ALA A 232 -4.47 10.24 -22.88
CA ALA A 232 -4.49 8.87 -23.41
C ALA A 232 -4.84 8.87 -24.90
N VAL A 233 -4.26 7.93 -25.65
CA VAL A 233 -4.59 7.75 -27.09
C VAL A 233 -5.97 7.10 -27.23
N ASP A 234 -6.21 6.01 -26.52
CA ASP A 234 -7.50 5.31 -26.51
C ASP A 234 -8.06 5.28 -25.08
N ARG A 235 -9.34 5.64 -24.93
CA ARG A 235 -10.08 5.53 -23.67
C ARG A 235 -11.30 4.64 -23.83
N GLU A 236 -11.47 3.70 -22.90
CA GLU A 236 -12.60 2.79 -22.86
C GLU A 236 -13.30 2.86 -21.50
N PHE A 237 -14.63 2.88 -21.50
CA PHE A 237 -15.46 2.88 -20.29
C PHE A 237 -16.43 1.69 -20.32
N ASN A 238 -16.20 0.75 -19.43
CA ASN A 238 -16.96 -0.49 -19.31
C ASN A 238 -17.73 -0.52 -17.99
N ALA A 239 -19.02 -0.17 -18.04
CA ALA A 239 -19.89 -0.19 -16.86
C ALA A 239 -20.71 -1.49 -16.81
N PHE A 240 -20.38 -2.40 -15.88
CA PHE A 240 -21.02 -3.70 -15.74
C PHE A 240 -22.04 -3.80 -14.59
N GLY A 241 -22.15 -2.78 -13.72
CA GLY A 241 -23.13 -2.76 -12.63
C GLY A 241 -23.18 -1.41 -11.90
N GLY A 242 -24.28 -1.16 -11.16
CA GLY A 242 -24.49 0.10 -10.44
C GLY A 242 -25.20 1.20 -11.25
N SER A 243 -25.48 2.33 -10.60
CA SER A 243 -25.90 3.57 -11.26
C SER A 243 -24.73 4.55 -11.18
N ASP A 244 -23.84 4.48 -12.15
CA ASP A 244 -22.68 5.37 -12.24
C ASP A 244 -23.01 6.56 -13.15
N ILE A 245 -22.44 7.73 -12.84
CA ILE A 245 -22.51 8.92 -13.68
C ILE A 245 -21.12 9.15 -14.26
N LEU A 246 -21.02 9.04 -15.59
CA LEU A 246 -19.81 9.43 -16.31
C LEU A 246 -19.95 10.87 -16.80
N VAL A 247 -19.04 11.73 -16.38
CA VAL A 247 -18.91 13.10 -16.90
C VAL A 247 -17.62 13.17 -17.71
N LEU A 248 -17.75 13.43 -19.00
CA LEU A 248 -16.62 13.64 -19.89
C LEU A 248 -16.45 15.15 -20.10
N SER A 249 -15.21 15.62 -19.97
CA SER A 249 -14.81 17.00 -20.26
C SER A 249 -13.45 17.00 -20.94
N ASP A 250 -13.31 17.82 -21.97
CA ASP A 250 -12.03 18.17 -22.59
C ASP A 250 -11.52 19.49 -21.98
N ASP A 251 -10.24 19.79 -22.20
CA ASP A 251 -9.67 21.10 -21.84
C ASP A 251 -9.88 22.16 -22.94
N GLY A 252 -10.50 21.75 -24.05
CA GLY A 252 -10.80 22.58 -25.21
C GLY A 252 -9.66 22.72 -26.22
N GLU A 253 -8.56 21.98 -26.05
CA GLU A 253 -7.50 21.87 -27.06
C GLU A 253 -7.86 20.82 -28.13
N GLU A 254 -7.37 20.99 -29.37
CA GLU A 254 -7.69 20.04 -30.45
C GLU A 254 -6.93 18.70 -30.30
N ASN A 255 -7.62 17.57 -30.50
CA ASN A 255 -7.09 16.19 -30.59
C ASN A 255 -6.71 15.51 -29.25
N ASP A 256 -7.46 15.78 -28.18
CA ASP A 256 -7.33 15.16 -26.85
C ASP A 256 -8.45 14.14 -26.51
N GLY A 257 -9.43 14.00 -27.40
CA GLY A 257 -10.62 13.14 -27.27
C GLY A 257 -10.52 11.76 -27.90
#